data_AF-A0A1B8GGK6-F1
#
_entry.id   AF-A0A1B8GGK6-F1
#
_cell.length_a   1.000
_cell.length_b   1.000
_cell.length_c   1.000
_cell.angle_alpha   90.00
_cell.angle_beta   90.00
_cell.angle_gamma   90.00
#
_symmetry.space_group_name_H-M   'P 1'
#
loop_
_entity.id
_entity.type
_entity.pdbx_description
1 polymer ?
#
loop_
_entity_poly.entity_id
_entity_poly.type
_entity_poly.pdbx_seq_one_letter_code
_entity_poly.pdbx_strand_id
1 'polypeptide(L)'
;MSQKASSKRNNKQASQVKPSSLPPLFSETFGTETVQITVGDDGFKRTFTVHKNLLASKSRFFSAIFDSNFLEAVTSNASFPDDDPSAFEALMEWIYYDSLKTIGLNSNHTQEEGRENMRKIIATLGLADKYCIDELADRCLTILYHRSREYVSCKLDLDMIAFIYEETGPISMARKYAASELAAAVTATSVLDLRVRSKSAIITALRISEICKQNRDILDDLFKAITARPQSPGPTTGTCQFHLHPKVAVCPYRGMDEEVAVRPKEDSLYCGCGRSRSRCNDRQARTGKRCPAFGRPR
;
A
#
# COMPACT_ATOMS: atom_id res chain seq x y z
N MET A 1 29.78 63.42 -20.85
CA MET A 1 29.82 62.03 -21.37
C MET A 1 30.82 61.22 -20.53
N SER A 2 30.32 60.12 -19.96
CA SER A 2 31.01 58.99 -19.31
C SER A 2 31.91 59.23 -18.09
N GLN A 3 31.29 59.24 -16.91
CA GLN A 3 31.93 58.80 -15.67
C GLN A 3 31.92 57.26 -15.60
N LYS A 4 33.08 56.65 -15.39
CA LYS A 4 33.26 55.21 -15.14
C LYS A 4 32.68 54.86 -13.77
N ALA A 5 31.60 54.09 -13.75
CA ALA A 5 31.04 53.51 -12.53
C ALA A 5 31.83 52.24 -12.15
N SER A 6 32.44 52.29 -10.97
CA SER A 6 33.21 51.20 -10.36
C SER A 6 32.27 50.09 -9.88
N SER A 7 32.49 48.85 -10.33
CA SER A 7 31.74 47.67 -9.96
C SER A 7 31.94 47.32 -8.47
N LYS A 8 30.93 47.58 -7.64
CA LYS A 8 30.83 47.00 -6.30
C LYS A 8 30.33 45.56 -6.40
N ARG A 9 31.25 44.60 -6.23
CA ARG A 9 30.96 43.19 -5.95
C ARG A 9 30.29 43.11 -4.56
N ASN A 10 28.98 42.88 -4.53
CA ASN A 10 28.27 42.54 -3.30
C ASN A 10 28.62 41.09 -2.92
N ASN A 11 29.45 40.96 -1.89
CA ASN A 11 29.80 39.70 -1.25
C ASN A 11 28.65 39.31 -0.31
N LYS A 12 27.71 38.48 -0.76
CA LYS A 12 26.71 37.87 0.13
C LYS A 12 27.39 36.75 0.91
N GLN A 13 27.80 37.11 2.12
CA GLN A 13 28.34 36.18 3.11
C GLN A 13 27.21 35.23 3.51
N ALA A 14 27.32 33.95 3.12
CA ALA A 14 26.45 32.89 3.60
C ALA A 14 26.70 32.70 5.10
N SER A 15 25.75 33.12 5.91
CA SER A 15 25.75 32.91 7.35
C SER A 15 25.69 31.40 7.62
N GLN A 16 26.83 30.79 7.89
CA GLN A 16 26.88 29.43 8.42
C GLN A 16 26.27 29.44 9.83
N VAL A 17 25.06 28.91 9.95
CA VAL A 17 24.44 28.64 11.24
C VAL A 17 25.13 27.39 11.82
N LYS A 18 25.79 27.58 12.96
CA LYS A 18 26.43 26.52 13.75
C LYS A 18 25.33 25.57 14.24
N PRO A 19 25.38 24.25 14.00
CA PRO A 19 24.32 23.35 14.43
C PRO A 19 24.26 23.33 15.97
N SER A 20 23.10 23.67 16.53
CA SER A 20 22.85 23.64 17.97
C SER A 20 22.97 22.21 18.50
N SER A 21 23.65 22.04 19.63
CA SER A 21 23.91 20.74 20.27
C SER A 21 22.71 20.19 21.05
N LEU A 22 21.54 20.83 20.96
CA LEU A 22 20.32 20.41 21.64
C LEU A 22 19.37 19.79 20.62
N PRO A 23 18.68 18.69 20.97
CA PRO A 23 17.65 18.14 20.11
C PRO A 23 16.56 19.20 19.87
N PRO A 24 16.04 19.32 18.64
CA PRO A 24 14.98 20.26 18.33
C PRO A 24 13.76 20.01 19.21
N LEU A 25 13.06 21.09 19.57
CA LEU A 25 11.86 20.99 20.40
C LEU A 25 10.76 20.24 19.64
N PHE A 26 9.97 19.43 20.33
CA PHE A 26 8.87 18.70 19.68
C PHE A 26 7.89 19.66 18.98
N SER A 27 7.65 20.85 19.56
CA SER A 27 6.81 21.90 18.98
C SER A 27 7.31 22.42 17.63
N GLU A 28 8.57 22.18 17.28
CA GLU A 28 9.19 22.61 16.03
C GLU A 28 9.21 21.49 14.98
N THR A 29 8.86 20.25 15.36
CA THR A 29 8.98 19.04 14.50
C THR A 29 8.22 19.18 13.19
N PHE A 30 7.02 19.77 13.22
CA PHE A 30 6.12 19.85 12.06
C PHE A 30 5.93 21.28 11.54
N GLY A 31 6.59 22.27 12.16
CA GLY A 31 6.30 23.68 11.95
C GLY A 31 4.91 24.09 12.41
N THR A 32 4.56 25.35 12.18
CA THR A 32 3.25 25.93 12.55
C THR A 32 2.31 26.12 11.36
N GLU A 33 2.83 25.95 10.13
CA GLU A 33 2.06 26.17 8.91
C GLU A 33 1.21 24.95 8.57
N THR A 34 -0.09 25.18 8.39
CA THR A 34 -1.06 24.15 7.99
C THR A 34 -1.68 24.49 6.65
N VAL A 35 -1.92 23.47 5.84
CA VAL A 35 -2.64 23.56 4.57
C VAL A 35 -3.97 22.84 4.67
N GLN A 36 -4.98 23.31 3.93
CA GLN A 36 -6.24 22.59 3.76
C GLN A 36 -6.27 21.86 2.43
N ILE A 37 -6.54 20.56 2.47
CA ILE A 37 -6.63 19.72 1.28
C ILE A 37 -8.06 19.22 1.17
N THR A 38 -8.73 19.55 0.07
CA THR A 38 -10.07 19.05 -0.23
C THR A 38 -9.95 17.91 -1.24
N VAL A 39 -10.53 16.75 -0.92
CA VAL A 39 -10.41 15.51 -1.69
C VAL A 39 -11.80 14.99 -2.02
N GLY A 40 -11.97 14.47 -3.24
CA GLY A 40 -13.23 13.93 -3.74
C GLY A 40 -14.12 14.96 -4.43
N ASP A 41 -15.09 14.44 -5.19
CA ASP A 41 -16.07 15.23 -5.91
C ASP A 41 -17.10 15.89 -4.98
N ASP A 42 -18.00 16.72 -5.54
CA ASP A 42 -19.00 17.43 -4.75
C ASP A 42 -19.98 16.52 -3.98
N GLY A 43 -20.13 15.26 -4.38
CA GLY A 43 -20.99 14.28 -3.70
C GLY A 43 -20.35 13.70 -2.44
N PHE A 44 -19.02 13.55 -2.43
CA PHE A 44 -18.30 12.87 -1.35
C PHE A 44 -17.05 13.60 -0.84
N LYS A 45 -16.95 14.93 -1.03
CA LYS A 45 -15.76 15.69 -0.61
C LYS A 45 -15.48 15.66 0.89
N ARG A 46 -14.18 15.61 1.23
CA ARG A 46 -13.66 15.77 2.59
C ARG A 46 -12.51 16.76 2.60
N THR A 47 -12.46 17.62 3.63
CA THR A 47 -11.36 18.57 3.84
C THR A 47 -10.48 18.12 4.99
N PHE A 48 -9.17 18.12 4.77
CA PHE A 48 -8.14 17.73 5.72
C PHE A 48 -7.25 18.93 6.02
N THR A 49 -7.06 19.25 7.30
CA THR A 49 -6.09 20.26 7.73
C THR A 49 -4.79 19.57 8.15
N VAL A 50 -3.70 19.84 7.45
CA VAL A 50 -2.44 19.08 7.56
C VAL A 50 -1.25 20.00 7.75
N HIS A 51 -0.27 19.61 8.57
CA HIS A 51 0.99 20.34 8.69
C HIS A 51 1.78 20.27 7.38
N LYS A 52 2.07 21.45 6.80
CA LYS A 52 2.73 21.54 5.48
C LYS A 52 4.08 20.86 5.45
N ASN A 53 4.93 21.11 6.44
CA ASN A 53 6.28 20.54 6.49
C ASN A 53 6.24 19.02 6.62
N LEU A 54 5.30 18.48 7.40
CA LEU A 54 5.13 17.04 7.55
C LEU A 54 4.75 16.41 6.20
N LEU A 55 3.76 16.97 5.52
CA LEU A 55 3.30 16.49 4.23
C LEU A 55 4.39 16.57 3.16
N ALA A 56 5.10 17.70 3.07
CA ALA A 56 6.22 17.91 2.15
C ALA A 56 7.40 16.95 2.44
N SER A 57 7.68 16.66 3.71
CA SER A 57 8.76 15.73 4.09
C SER A 57 8.49 14.29 3.66
N LYS A 58 7.22 13.91 3.51
CA LYS A 58 6.79 12.54 3.19
C LYS A 58 6.52 12.31 1.70
N SER A 59 6.35 13.37 0.91
CA SER A 59 6.00 13.27 -0.51
C SER A 59 6.72 14.33 -1.34
N ARG A 60 7.43 13.86 -2.37
CA ARG A 60 8.07 14.75 -3.35
C ARG A 60 7.05 15.59 -4.12
N PHE A 61 5.88 15.03 -4.38
CA PHE A 61 4.78 15.76 -5.01
C PHE A 61 4.33 16.93 -4.13
N PHE A 62 4.05 16.68 -2.84
CA PHE A 62 3.59 17.74 -1.96
C PHE A 62 4.67 18.79 -1.65
N SER A 63 5.94 18.40 -1.51
CA SER A 63 7.04 19.37 -1.43
C SER A 63 7.07 20.26 -2.68
N ALA A 64 6.95 19.69 -3.89
CA ALA A 64 6.96 20.47 -5.12
C ALA A 64 5.80 21.49 -5.20
N ILE A 65 4.58 21.13 -4.81
CA ILE A 65 3.46 22.08 -4.92
C ILE A 65 3.49 23.14 -3.82
N PHE A 66 3.95 22.81 -2.60
CA PHE A 66 3.92 23.75 -1.47
C PHE A 66 5.19 24.58 -1.27
N ASP A 67 6.32 24.19 -1.88
CA ASP A 67 7.59 24.95 -1.87
C ASP A 67 7.75 25.86 -3.11
N SER A 68 6.77 25.86 -4.00
CA SER A 68 6.75 26.63 -5.24
C SER A 68 6.03 27.98 -5.10
N ASN A 69 6.01 28.77 -6.17
CA ASN A 69 5.12 29.92 -6.31
C ASN A 69 3.74 29.55 -6.90
N PHE A 70 3.32 28.28 -6.81
CA PHE A 70 1.99 27.87 -7.27
C PHE A 70 0.89 28.40 -6.35
N LEU A 71 -0.35 28.44 -6.86
CA LEU A 71 -1.50 29.00 -6.16
C LEU A 71 -1.73 28.31 -4.81
N GLU A 72 -1.45 27.02 -4.74
CA GLU A 72 -1.60 26.17 -3.56
C GLU A 72 -0.66 26.61 -2.43
N ALA A 73 0.58 26.98 -2.76
CA ALA A 73 1.53 27.53 -1.80
C ALA A 73 1.11 28.92 -1.29
N VAL A 74 0.51 29.74 -2.16
CA VAL A 74 0.04 31.10 -1.80
C VAL A 74 -1.25 31.07 -0.99
N THR A 75 -2.18 30.18 -1.33
CA THR A 75 -3.51 30.09 -0.70
C THR A 75 -3.55 29.14 0.49
N SER A 76 -2.50 28.35 0.69
CA SER A 76 -2.47 27.24 1.66
C SER A 76 -3.60 26.23 1.48
N ASN A 77 -4.14 26.12 0.26
CA ASN A 77 -5.27 25.26 -0.08
C ASN A 77 -4.95 24.44 -1.34
N ALA A 78 -5.29 23.16 -1.34
CA ALA A 78 -5.21 22.29 -2.52
C ALA A 78 -6.52 21.51 -2.69
N SER A 79 -6.88 21.19 -3.93
CA SER A 79 -8.09 20.41 -4.25
C SER A 79 -7.76 19.27 -5.19
N PHE A 80 -8.21 18.06 -4.84
CA PHE A 80 -8.03 16.83 -5.60
C PHE A 80 -9.39 16.13 -5.78
N PRO A 81 -10.22 16.60 -6.74
CA PRO A 81 -11.59 16.11 -6.88
C PRO A 81 -11.66 14.65 -7.36
N ASP A 82 -10.63 14.18 -8.07
CA ASP A 82 -10.59 12.81 -8.61
C ASP A 82 -10.05 11.78 -7.61
N ASP A 83 -9.51 12.22 -6.47
CA ASP A 83 -8.91 11.32 -5.48
C ASP A 83 -9.96 10.79 -4.49
N ASP A 84 -9.85 9.52 -4.11
CA ASP A 84 -10.76 8.89 -3.17
C ASP A 84 -10.52 9.40 -1.71
N PRO A 85 -11.52 10.01 -1.06
CA PRO A 85 -11.37 10.53 0.31
C PRO A 85 -11.06 9.45 1.34
N SER A 86 -11.53 8.22 1.14
CA SER A 86 -11.30 7.09 2.06
C SER A 86 -9.86 6.60 2.00
N ALA A 87 -9.27 6.56 0.81
CA ALA A 87 -7.88 6.26 0.55
C ALA A 87 -6.97 7.38 1.04
N PHE A 88 -7.38 8.65 0.86
CA PHE A 88 -6.64 9.80 1.38
C PHE A 88 -6.61 9.82 2.92
N GLU A 89 -7.68 9.39 3.58
CA GLU A 89 -7.68 9.17 5.04
C GLU A 89 -6.58 8.17 5.47
N ALA A 90 -6.41 7.07 4.73
CA ALA A 90 -5.36 6.08 5.02
C ALA A 90 -3.95 6.65 4.79
N LEU A 91 -3.77 7.45 3.74
CA LEU A 91 -2.54 8.22 3.52
C LEU A 91 -2.25 9.19 4.67
N MET A 92 -3.26 9.90 5.18
CA MET A 92 -3.10 10.80 6.32
C MET A 92 -2.75 10.05 7.59
N GLU A 93 -3.40 8.91 7.88
CA GLU A 93 -3.04 8.05 9.00
C GLU A 93 -1.57 7.64 8.91
N TRP A 94 -1.11 7.22 7.73
CA TRP A 94 0.28 6.82 7.53
C TRP A 94 1.26 8.00 7.74
N ILE A 95 0.94 9.18 7.21
CA ILE A 95 1.79 10.37 7.37
C ILE A 95 1.96 10.76 8.84
N TYR A 96 0.88 10.71 9.63
CA TYR A 96 0.89 11.15 11.02
C TYR A 96 1.36 10.09 12.02
N TYR A 97 0.97 8.84 11.80
CA TYR A 97 1.11 7.77 12.80
C TYR A 97 1.98 6.61 12.33
N ASP A 98 2.47 6.64 11.09
CA ASP A 98 3.22 5.54 10.48
C ASP A 98 2.43 4.22 10.51
N SER A 99 1.10 4.31 10.41
CA SER A 99 0.13 3.24 10.63
C SER A 99 -0.92 3.18 9.50
N LEU A 100 -1.45 1.98 9.24
CA LEU A 100 -2.41 1.69 8.17
C LEU A 100 -3.67 0.98 8.70
N LYS A 101 -4.10 1.25 9.95
CA LYS A 101 -5.25 0.60 10.58
C LYS A 101 -6.56 0.89 9.88
N THR A 102 -6.69 2.04 9.21
CA THR A 102 -7.86 2.45 8.42
C THR A 102 -8.12 1.57 7.19
N ILE A 103 -7.11 0.81 6.73
CA ILE A 103 -7.25 -0.25 5.72
C ILE A 103 -7.19 -1.66 6.33
N GLY A 104 -7.28 -1.76 7.66
CA GLY A 104 -7.47 -3.03 8.36
C GLY A 104 -8.84 -3.66 8.06
N LEU A 105 -8.94 -4.98 8.31
CA LEU A 105 -10.15 -5.75 8.04
C LEU A 105 -10.54 -6.59 9.27
N ASN A 106 -11.82 -6.59 9.62
CA ASN A 106 -12.34 -7.37 10.75
C ASN A 106 -12.32 -8.87 10.41
N SER A 107 -12.05 -9.77 11.36
CA SER A 107 -12.09 -11.22 11.14
C SER A 107 -13.46 -11.74 10.73
N ASN A 108 -14.54 -11.08 11.16
CA ASN A 108 -15.92 -11.47 10.87
C ASN A 108 -16.52 -10.69 9.70
N HIS A 109 -15.67 -10.12 8.84
CA HIS A 109 -16.11 -9.37 7.67
C HIS A 109 -16.92 -10.27 6.72
N THR A 110 -17.89 -9.65 6.07
CA THR A 110 -18.65 -10.21 4.97
C THR A 110 -17.82 -10.21 3.69
N GLN A 111 -18.28 -10.94 2.68
CA GLN A 111 -17.67 -10.94 1.34
C GLN A 111 -17.59 -9.52 0.75
N GLU A 112 -18.62 -8.71 0.95
CA GLU A 112 -18.67 -7.35 0.41
C GLU A 112 -17.69 -6.42 1.13
N GLU A 113 -17.60 -6.50 2.46
CA GLU A 113 -16.61 -5.73 3.23
C GLU A 113 -15.17 -6.11 2.85
N GLY A 114 -14.91 -7.38 2.55
CA GLY A 114 -13.62 -7.84 2.06
C GLY A 114 -13.27 -7.24 0.69
N ARG A 115 -14.24 -7.19 -0.22
CA ARG A 115 -14.09 -6.57 -1.55
C ARG A 115 -13.85 -5.07 -1.44
N GLU A 116 -14.62 -4.37 -0.61
CA GLU A 116 -14.48 -2.93 -0.42
C GLU A 116 -13.15 -2.57 0.25
N ASN A 117 -12.69 -3.38 1.20
CA ASN A 117 -11.36 -3.23 1.79
C ASN A 117 -10.25 -3.39 0.73
N MET A 118 -10.37 -4.35 -0.18
CA MET A 118 -9.42 -4.52 -1.28
C MET A 118 -9.39 -3.30 -2.20
N ARG A 119 -10.55 -2.73 -2.56
CA ARG A 119 -10.61 -1.48 -3.34
C ARG A 119 -9.92 -0.33 -2.61
N LYS A 120 -10.19 -0.17 -1.31
CA LYS A 120 -9.56 0.88 -0.51
C LYS A 120 -8.04 0.73 -0.48
N ILE A 121 -7.52 -0.49 -0.33
CA ILE A 121 -6.06 -0.76 -0.40
C ILE A 121 -5.49 -0.36 -1.76
N ILE A 122 -6.17 -0.72 -2.85
CA ILE A 122 -5.75 -0.40 -4.23
C ILE A 122 -5.76 1.11 -4.46
N ALA A 123 -6.81 1.81 -4.03
CA ALA A 123 -6.89 3.27 -4.15
C ALA A 123 -5.81 3.97 -3.30
N THR A 124 -5.52 3.51 -2.08
CA THR A 124 -4.39 4.04 -1.29
C THR A 124 -3.05 3.81 -1.99
N LEU A 125 -2.87 2.66 -2.64
CA LEU A 125 -1.69 2.40 -3.46
C LEU A 125 -1.62 3.35 -4.66
N GLY A 126 -2.73 3.60 -5.35
CA GLY A 126 -2.83 4.58 -6.43
C GLY A 126 -2.41 5.98 -6.00
N LEU A 127 -2.88 6.44 -4.83
CA LEU A 127 -2.42 7.71 -4.24
C LEU A 127 -0.93 7.70 -3.91
N ALA A 128 -0.39 6.59 -3.39
CA ALA A 128 1.03 6.47 -3.10
C ALA A 128 1.88 6.60 -4.37
N ASP A 129 1.47 5.98 -5.48
CA ASP A 129 2.12 6.14 -6.78
C ASP A 129 1.98 7.58 -7.31
N LYS A 130 0.77 8.15 -7.27
CA LYS A 130 0.46 9.51 -7.73
C LYS A 130 1.29 10.57 -7.01
N TYR A 131 1.47 10.41 -5.70
CA TYR A 131 2.19 11.35 -4.85
C TYR A 131 3.65 10.96 -4.59
N CYS A 132 4.17 9.94 -5.29
CA CYS A 132 5.55 9.47 -5.23
C CYS A 132 6.01 9.11 -3.80
N ILE A 133 5.26 8.22 -3.13
CA ILE A 133 5.47 7.75 -1.76
C ILE A 133 5.79 6.24 -1.78
N ASP A 134 7.02 5.90 -2.14
CA ASP A 134 7.46 4.51 -2.36
C ASP A 134 7.22 3.59 -1.13
N GLU A 135 7.45 4.10 0.08
CA GLU A 135 7.24 3.32 1.31
C GLU A 135 5.76 2.95 1.50
N LEU A 136 4.84 3.90 1.29
CA LEU A 136 3.41 3.64 1.41
C LEU A 136 2.96 2.65 0.33
N ALA A 137 3.46 2.79 -0.91
CA ALA A 137 3.15 1.86 -1.99
C ALA A 137 3.58 0.42 -1.64
N ASP A 138 4.80 0.23 -1.14
CA ASP A 138 5.32 -1.08 -0.73
C ASP A 138 4.53 -1.69 0.43
N ARG A 139 4.14 -0.88 1.41
CA ARG A 139 3.32 -1.33 2.56
C ARG A 139 1.90 -1.71 2.14
N CYS A 140 1.24 -0.89 1.33
CA CYS A 140 -0.08 -1.22 0.75
C CYS A 140 -0.01 -2.51 -0.08
N LEU A 141 1.04 -2.69 -0.88
CA LEU A 141 1.21 -3.87 -1.71
C LEU A 141 1.49 -5.13 -0.88
N THR A 142 2.22 -5.02 0.23
CA THR A 142 2.38 -6.10 1.21
C THR A 142 1.01 -6.54 1.74
N ILE A 143 0.20 -5.58 2.21
CA ILE A 143 -1.15 -5.85 2.72
C ILE A 143 -2.00 -6.54 1.64
N LEU A 144 -2.03 -5.99 0.42
CA LEU A 144 -2.77 -6.54 -0.72
C LEU A 144 -2.36 -7.99 -1.05
N TYR A 145 -1.05 -8.25 -1.12
CA TYR A 145 -0.50 -9.55 -1.46
C TYR A 145 -0.90 -10.63 -0.46
N HIS A 146 -0.76 -10.34 0.84
CA HIS A 146 -1.06 -11.32 1.88
C HIS A 146 -2.55 -11.54 2.01
N ARG A 147 -3.33 -10.45 2.01
CA ARG A 147 -4.78 -10.50 2.14
C ARG A 147 -5.44 -11.33 1.03
N SER A 148 -5.03 -11.12 -0.21
CA SER A 148 -5.60 -11.84 -1.36
C SER A 148 -5.30 -13.33 -1.40
N ARG A 149 -4.27 -13.79 -0.68
CA ARG A 149 -3.92 -15.21 -0.54
C ARG A 149 -4.60 -15.87 0.64
N GLU A 150 -4.86 -15.12 1.70
CA GLU A 150 -5.30 -15.67 2.97
C GLU A 150 -6.82 -15.61 3.19
N TYR A 151 -7.50 -14.64 2.56
CA TYR A 151 -8.95 -14.48 2.68
C TYR A 151 -9.65 -14.73 1.34
N VAL A 152 -10.59 -15.68 1.32
CA VAL A 152 -11.39 -16.00 0.13
C VAL A 152 -12.18 -14.78 -0.36
N SER A 153 -12.67 -13.97 0.57
CA SER A 153 -13.37 -12.69 0.36
C SER A 153 -12.52 -11.56 -0.20
N CYS A 154 -11.20 -11.73 -0.23
CA CYS A 154 -10.27 -10.73 -0.70
C CYS A 154 -9.43 -11.21 -1.89
N LYS A 155 -9.85 -12.29 -2.56
CA LYS A 155 -9.16 -12.74 -3.78
C LYS A 155 -9.13 -11.60 -4.81
N LEU A 156 -7.97 -11.42 -5.43
CA LEU A 156 -7.81 -10.44 -6.49
C LEU A 156 -8.56 -10.93 -7.75
N ASP A 157 -9.72 -10.35 -8.01
CA ASP A 157 -10.53 -10.68 -9.19
C ASP A 157 -10.16 -9.79 -10.39
N LEU A 158 -10.77 -10.05 -11.54
CA LEU A 158 -10.46 -9.35 -12.80
C LEU A 158 -10.88 -7.87 -12.75
N ASP A 159 -11.91 -7.53 -11.99
CA ASP A 159 -12.39 -6.15 -11.86
C ASP A 159 -11.39 -5.37 -10.97
N MET A 160 -10.88 -5.97 -9.90
CA MET A 160 -9.78 -5.41 -9.10
C MET A 160 -8.49 -5.26 -9.89
N ILE A 161 -8.17 -6.21 -10.78
CA ILE A 161 -7.01 -6.08 -11.68
C ILE A 161 -7.18 -4.88 -12.61
N ALA A 162 -8.36 -4.71 -13.23
CA ALA A 162 -8.62 -3.53 -14.06
C ALA A 162 -8.47 -2.24 -13.23
N PHE A 163 -9.04 -2.22 -12.02
CA PHE A 163 -8.95 -1.09 -11.11
C PHE A 163 -7.50 -0.74 -10.73
N ILE A 164 -6.61 -1.73 -10.51
CA ILE A 164 -5.17 -1.47 -10.30
C ILE A 164 -4.58 -0.69 -11.49
N TYR A 165 -4.93 -1.03 -12.72
CA TYR A 165 -4.39 -0.33 -13.90
C TYR A 165 -4.98 1.07 -14.09
N GLU A 166 -6.20 1.30 -13.62
CA GLU A 166 -6.84 2.62 -13.61
C GLU A 166 -6.20 3.56 -12.57
N GLU A 167 -5.93 3.04 -11.37
CA GLU A 167 -5.43 3.83 -10.23
C GLU A 167 -3.92 4.07 -10.24
N THR A 168 -3.13 3.28 -10.97
CA THR A 168 -1.66 3.29 -10.87
C THR A 168 -0.98 3.66 -12.18
N GLY A 169 0.27 4.16 -12.09
CA GLY A 169 1.08 4.47 -13.27
C GLY A 169 1.65 3.23 -13.99
N PRO A 170 2.11 3.36 -15.25
CA PRO A 170 2.57 2.23 -16.07
C PRO A 170 3.83 1.51 -15.55
N ILE A 171 4.59 2.15 -14.66
CA ILE A 171 5.77 1.57 -14.01
C ILE A 171 5.48 1.01 -12.61
N SER A 172 4.22 1.05 -12.17
CA SER A 172 3.82 0.61 -10.84
C SER A 172 4.10 -0.86 -10.63
N MET A 173 4.65 -1.19 -9.46
CA MET A 173 4.86 -2.57 -9.09
C MET A 173 3.55 -3.31 -8.77
N ALA A 174 2.45 -2.59 -8.50
CA ALA A 174 1.13 -3.18 -8.38
C ALA A 174 0.64 -3.78 -9.71
N ARG A 175 0.93 -3.13 -10.85
CA ARG A 175 0.64 -3.70 -12.18
C ARG A 175 1.42 -4.99 -12.43
N LYS A 176 2.69 -5.04 -12.02
CA LYS A 176 3.51 -6.26 -12.06
C LYS A 176 2.93 -7.37 -11.19
N TYR A 177 2.44 -7.04 -9.99
CA TYR A 177 1.74 -7.99 -9.12
C TYR A 177 0.45 -8.51 -9.78
N ALA A 178 -0.41 -7.62 -10.26
CA ALA A 178 -1.65 -7.96 -10.94
C ALA A 178 -1.42 -8.83 -12.18
N ALA A 179 -0.40 -8.52 -13.00
CA ALA A 179 -0.02 -9.33 -14.16
C ALA A 179 0.46 -10.74 -13.75
N SER A 180 1.17 -10.85 -12.62
CA SER A 180 1.60 -12.15 -12.08
C SER A 180 0.40 -13.00 -11.64
N GLU A 181 -0.60 -12.41 -10.98
CA GLU A 181 -1.83 -13.11 -10.60
C GLU A 181 -2.64 -13.54 -11.83
N LEU A 182 -2.72 -12.67 -12.83
CA LEU A 182 -3.39 -12.96 -14.10
C LEU A 182 -2.69 -14.11 -14.87
N ALA A 183 -1.37 -14.10 -14.94
CA ALA A 183 -0.58 -15.15 -15.57
C ALA A 183 -0.76 -16.51 -14.85
N ALA A 184 -0.84 -16.51 -13.52
CA ALA A 184 -1.14 -17.71 -12.75
C ALA A 184 -2.54 -18.27 -13.08
N ALA A 185 -3.55 -17.40 -13.23
CA ALA A 185 -4.89 -17.79 -13.63
C ALA A 185 -4.95 -18.39 -15.04
N VAL A 186 -4.22 -17.81 -16.00
CA VAL A 186 -4.08 -18.35 -17.37
C VAL A 186 -3.41 -19.73 -17.34
N THR A 187 -2.32 -19.86 -16.60
CA THR A 187 -1.57 -21.13 -16.49
C THR A 187 -2.45 -22.23 -15.89
N ALA A 188 -3.15 -21.96 -14.79
CA ALA A 188 -4.08 -22.90 -14.17
C ALA A 188 -5.21 -23.33 -15.13
N THR A 189 -5.70 -22.41 -15.96
CA THR A 189 -6.74 -22.68 -16.97
C THR A 189 -6.22 -23.51 -18.15
N SER A 190 -4.94 -23.41 -18.47
CA SER A 190 -4.29 -24.16 -19.57
C SER A 190 -3.93 -25.60 -19.21
N VAL A 191 -3.66 -25.88 -17.93
CA VAL A 191 -3.21 -27.20 -17.43
C VAL A 191 -4.37 -28.16 -17.15
N LEU A 192 -5.59 -27.67 -16.90
CA LEU A 192 -6.78 -28.50 -16.82
C LEU A 192 -7.09 -29.09 -18.20
N ASP A 193 -6.85 -30.40 -18.35
CA ASP A 193 -7.01 -31.23 -19.56
C ASP A 193 -7.80 -30.59 -20.71
N LEU A 194 -7.16 -30.47 -21.87
CA LEU A 194 -7.75 -30.02 -23.14
C LEU A 194 -9.06 -30.73 -23.53
N ARG A 195 -9.38 -31.89 -22.91
CA ARG A 195 -10.58 -32.69 -23.19
C ARG A 195 -11.79 -32.34 -22.32
N VAL A 196 -11.63 -31.68 -21.16
CA VAL A 196 -12.75 -31.30 -20.28
C VAL A 196 -12.46 -29.95 -19.61
N ARG A 197 -12.53 -28.85 -20.37
CA ARG A 197 -12.50 -27.51 -19.78
C ARG A 197 -13.80 -27.29 -18.99
N SER A 198 -13.69 -27.02 -17.69
CA SER A 198 -14.87 -26.68 -16.88
C SER A 198 -15.55 -25.40 -17.43
N LYS A 199 -16.87 -25.26 -17.27
CA LYS A 199 -17.59 -24.02 -17.67
C LYS A 199 -16.95 -22.78 -17.02
N SER A 200 -16.47 -22.91 -15.78
CA SER A 200 -15.75 -21.85 -15.06
C SER A 200 -14.45 -21.44 -15.76
N ALA A 201 -13.64 -22.40 -16.20
CA ALA A 201 -12.39 -22.14 -16.92
C ALA A 201 -12.61 -21.42 -18.27
N ILE A 202 -13.68 -21.76 -18.99
CA ILE A 202 -14.07 -21.04 -20.23
C ILE A 202 -14.45 -19.60 -19.92
N ILE A 203 -15.30 -19.38 -18.91
CA ILE A 203 -15.75 -18.04 -18.51
C ILE A 203 -14.55 -17.18 -18.10
N THR A 204 -13.64 -17.71 -17.29
CA THR A 204 -12.42 -17.00 -16.89
C THR A 204 -11.59 -16.61 -18.11
N ALA A 205 -11.32 -17.52 -19.05
CA ALA A 205 -10.55 -17.21 -20.25
C ALA A 205 -11.21 -16.13 -21.12
N LEU A 206 -12.53 -16.16 -21.27
CA LEU A 206 -13.27 -15.13 -22.01
C LEU A 206 -13.18 -13.76 -21.32
N ARG A 207 -13.29 -13.71 -19.99
CA ARG A 207 -13.18 -12.47 -19.21
C ARG A 207 -11.75 -11.91 -19.25
N ILE A 208 -10.73 -12.76 -19.17
CA ILE A 208 -9.32 -12.35 -19.36
C ILE A 208 -9.11 -11.76 -20.77
N SER A 209 -9.65 -12.42 -21.79
CA SER A 209 -9.59 -11.89 -23.17
C SER A 209 -10.28 -10.54 -23.30
N GLU A 210 -11.36 -10.30 -22.55
CA GLU A 210 -12.10 -9.05 -22.61
C GLU A 210 -11.33 -7.90 -21.96
N ILE A 211 -10.80 -8.08 -20.74
CA ILE A 211 -10.01 -7.02 -20.09
C ILE A 211 -8.75 -6.67 -20.89
N CYS A 212 -8.14 -7.65 -21.58
CA CYS A 212 -6.98 -7.42 -22.45
C CYS A 212 -7.33 -6.61 -23.70
N LYS A 213 -8.57 -6.68 -24.21
CA LYS A 213 -9.03 -5.84 -25.32
C LYS A 213 -9.28 -4.40 -24.86
N GLN A 214 -9.81 -4.26 -23.65
CA GLN A 214 -10.14 -2.95 -23.07
C GLN A 214 -8.90 -2.17 -22.65
N ASN A 215 -7.87 -2.87 -22.18
CA ASN A 215 -6.63 -2.26 -21.73
C ASN A 215 -5.41 -2.98 -22.30
N ARG A 216 -4.70 -2.31 -23.22
CA ARG A 216 -3.50 -2.84 -23.88
C ARG A 216 -2.34 -3.05 -22.91
N ASP A 217 -2.21 -2.23 -21.86
CA ASP A 217 -1.14 -2.39 -20.88
C ASP A 217 -1.29 -3.72 -20.13
N ILE A 218 -2.53 -4.12 -19.80
CA ILE A 218 -2.82 -5.42 -19.18
C ILE A 218 -2.34 -6.56 -20.09
N LEU A 219 -2.60 -6.47 -21.39
CA LEU A 219 -2.17 -7.47 -22.36
C LEU A 219 -0.64 -7.56 -22.43
N ASP A 220 0.03 -6.41 -22.57
CA ASP A 220 1.48 -6.35 -22.71
C ASP A 220 2.18 -6.88 -21.44
N ASP A 221 1.70 -6.52 -20.26
CA ASP A 221 2.25 -6.99 -18.99
C ASP A 221 1.92 -8.47 -18.71
N LEU A 222 0.74 -8.94 -19.12
CA LEU A 222 0.41 -10.37 -19.09
C LEU A 222 1.36 -11.19 -19.95
N PHE A 223 1.63 -10.75 -21.19
CA PHE A 223 2.58 -11.43 -22.06
C PHE A 223 3.99 -11.43 -21.47
N LYS A 224 4.45 -10.31 -20.90
CA LYS A 224 5.73 -10.26 -20.17
C LYS A 224 5.75 -11.25 -19.02
N ALA A 225 4.67 -11.35 -18.23
CA ALA A 225 4.58 -12.26 -17.09
C ALA A 225 4.60 -13.74 -17.51
N ILE A 226 3.89 -14.11 -18.58
CA ILE A 226 3.83 -15.50 -19.08
C ILE A 226 5.15 -15.92 -19.76
N THR A 227 5.81 -14.99 -20.45
CA THR A 227 7.08 -15.27 -21.17
C THR A 227 8.32 -15.12 -20.29
N ALA A 228 8.17 -14.57 -19.08
CA ALA A 228 9.25 -14.45 -18.13
C ALA A 228 9.79 -15.85 -17.78
N ARG A 229 11.11 -16.02 -17.92
CA ARG A 229 11.78 -17.24 -17.46
C ARG A 229 11.62 -17.36 -15.94
N PRO A 230 11.41 -18.57 -15.40
CA PRO A 230 11.44 -18.79 -13.96
C PRO A 230 12.75 -18.24 -13.40
N GLN A 231 12.67 -17.20 -12.58
CA GLN A 231 13.87 -16.67 -11.94
C GLN A 231 14.29 -17.69 -10.86
N SER A 232 15.60 -18.01 -10.82
CA SER A 232 16.18 -18.68 -9.66
C SER A 232 15.83 -17.90 -8.40
N PRO A 233 15.56 -18.53 -7.24
CA PRO A 233 15.25 -17.81 -6.01
C PRO A 233 16.35 -16.79 -5.71
N GLY A 234 16.07 -15.52 -5.97
CA GLY A 234 16.95 -14.42 -5.62
C GLY A 234 16.87 -14.17 -4.10
N PRO A 235 17.69 -13.23 -3.57
CA PRO A 235 17.61 -12.83 -2.17
C PRO A 235 16.23 -12.24 -1.80
N THR A 236 15.42 -11.83 -2.78
CA THR A 236 14.04 -11.38 -2.56
C THR A 236 13.03 -12.47 -2.91
N THR A 237 12.39 -13.01 -1.88
CA THR A 237 11.29 -13.98 -1.97
C THR A 237 9.97 -13.36 -1.51
N GLY A 238 8.84 -13.78 -2.09
CA GLY A 238 7.51 -13.32 -1.67
C GLY A 238 7.17 -11.91 -2.16
N THR A 239 6.56 -11.09 -1.30
CA THR A 239 6.06 -9.73 -1.65
C THR A 239 7.15 -8.80 -2.18
N CYS A 240 8.38 -8.94 -1.70
CA CYS A 240 9.50 -8.06 -2.04
C CYS A 240 9.87 -8.05 -3.52
N GLN A 241 9.46 -9.06 -4.30
CA GLN A 241 9.64 -9.03 -5.76
C GLN A 241 8.80 -7.95 -6.45
N PHE A 242 7.80 -7.45 -5.72
CA PHE A 242 6.93 -6.35 -6.10
C PHE A 242 7.21 -5.05 -5.32
N HIS A 243 8.24 -4.99 -4.48
CA HIS A 243 8.57 -3.74 -3.79
C HIS A 243 9.54 -2.86 -4.60
N LEU A 244 9.46 -1.55 -4.38
CA LEU A 244 10.33 -0.50 -4.91
C LEU A 244 11.66 -0.42 -4.14
N HIS A 245 11.69 -0.80 -2.86
CA HIS A 245 12.94 -0.77 -2.09
C HIS A 245 14.04 -1.67 -2.70
N PRO A 246 15.34 -1.35 -2.48
CA PRO A 246 16.46 -2.15 -2.96
C PRO A 246 16.35 -3.62 -2.54
N LYS A 247 16.80 -4.53 -3.40
CA LYS A 247 16.73 -5.98 -3.18
C LYS A 247 17.74 -6.40 -2.10
N VAL A 248 17.32 -6.30 -0.84
CA VAL A 248 18.09 -6.64 0.37
C VAL A 248 17.66 -8.00 0.95
N ALA A 249 18.47 -8.56 1.84
CA ALA A 249 18.22 -9.87 2.44
C ALA A 249 16.99 -9.91 3.37
N VAL A 250 16.60 -8.77 3.95
CA VAL A 250 15.43 -8.65 4.82
C VAL A 250 14.62 -7.44 4.38
N CYS A 251 13.32 -7.65 4.13
CA CYS A 251 12.39 -6.57 3.80
C CYS A 251 12.41 -5.49 4.90
N PRO A 252 12.60 -4.20 4.58
CA PRO A 252 12.54 -3.11 5.55
C PRO A 252 11.19 -3.04 6.29
N TYR A 253 10.12 -3.47 5.64
CA TYR A 253 8.75 -3.40 6.15
C TYR A 253 8.28 -4.71 6.79
N ARG A 254 9.17 -5.69 6.96
CA ARG A 254 8.83 -6.96 7.60
C ARG A 254 8.31 -6.71 9.02
N GLY A 255 7.17 -7.27 9.38
CA GLY A 255 6.57 -7.11 10.70
C GLY A 255 5.82 -5.79 10.95
N MET A 256 5.90 -4.77 10.07
CA MET A 256 5.27 -3.47 10.32
C MET A 256 3.75 -3.55 10.23
N ASP A 257 3.24 -4.08 9.11
CA ASP A 257 1.80 -4.14 8.83
C ASP A 257 1.27 -5.58 8.85
N GLU A 258 2.03 -6.54 9.41
CA GLU A 258 1.61 -7.94 9.42
C GLU A 258 0.24 -8.08 10.11
N GLU A 259 0.04 -7.44 11.28
CA GLU A 259 -1.26 -7.45 11.98
C GLU A 259 -2.40 -6.79 11.17
N VAL A 260 -2.04 -5.82 10.33
CA VAL A 260 -2.97 -5.10 9.45
C VAL A 260 -3.27 -5.91 8.20
N ALA A 261 -2.32 -6.69 7.67
CA ALA A 261 -2.39 -7.50 6.45
C ALA A 261 -3.07 -8.85 6.70
N VAL A 262 -2.77 -9.46 7.84
CA VAL A 262 -3.22 -10.77 8.29
C VAL A 262 -3.10 -10.74 9.80
N ARG A 263 -4.21 -10.66 10.53
CA ARG A 263 -4.09 -10.85 11.97
C ARG A 263 -3.50 -12.23 12.24
N PRO A 264 -2.53 -12.35 13.19
CA PRO A 264 -1.96 -13.64 13.56
C PRO A 264 -3.14 -14.57 13.80
N LYS A 265 -3.15 -15.73 13.13
CA LYS A 265 -4.15 -16.79 13.32
C LYS A 265 -4.46 -16.80 14.79
N GLU A 266 -5.71 -16.43 15.14
CA GLU A 266 -6.17 -16.38 16.51
C GLU A 266 -5.50 -17.51 17.24
N ASP A 267 -4.63 -17.11 18.15
CA ASP A 267 -3.74 -17.92 18.92
C ASP A 267 -4.43 -19.28 19.11
N SER A 268 -4.02 -20.29 18.32
CA SER A 268 -4.85 -21.44 17.92
C SER A 268 -6.13 -21.61 18.76
N LEU A 269 -7.30 -21.35 18.16
CA LEU A 269 -8.63 -21.62 18.75
C LEU A 269 -8.70 -22.96 19.48
N TYR A 270 -7.80 -23.89 19.13
CA TYR A 270 -7.55 -25.15 19.78
C TYR A 270 -6.22 -25.16 20.56
N CYS A 271 -6.24 -25.54 21.84
CA CYS A 271 -5.04 -26.04 22.49
C CYS A 271 -4.52 -27.19 21.62
N GLY A 272 -3.22 -27.27 21.32
CA GLY A 272 -2.59 -28.32 20.48
C GLY A 272 -2.82 -29.77 20.95
N CYS A 273 -3.68 -29.99 21.95
CA CYS A 273 -4.29 -31.25 22.34
C CYS A 273 -5.63 -31.56 21.62
N GLY A 274 -6.04 -30.77 20.61
CA GLY A 274 -7.28 -30.99 19.83
C GLY A 274 -8.58 -30.51 20.49
N ARG A 275 -8.52 -29.67 21.54
CA ARG A 275 -9.69 -29.07 22.21
C ARG A 275 -9.62 -27.56 22.15
N SER A 276 -10.76 -26.87 22.16
CA SER A 276 -10.76 -25.40 22.16
C SER A 276 -9.98 -24.84 23.36
N ARG A 277 -9.29 -23.72 23.18
CA ARG A 277 -8.54 -23.04 24.25
C ARG A 277 -9.46 -22.67 25.42
N SER A 278 -10.70 -22.26 25.13
CA SER A 278 -11.74 -22.01 26.16
C SER A 278 -12.03 -23.23 27.01
N ARG A 279 -12.24 -24.41 26.39
CA ARG A 279 -12.47 -25.67 27.12
C ARG A 279 -11.26 -26.10 27.95
N CYS A 280 -10.05 -25.83 27.48
CA CYS A 280 -8.84 -26.10 28.24
C CYS A 280 -8.68 -25.16 29.45
N ASN A 281 -9.01 -23.88 29.29
CA ASN A 281 -8.99 -22.90 30.38
C ASN A 281 -10.06 -23.21 31.44
N ASP A 282 -11.29 -23.57 31.03
CA ASP A 282 -12.35 -23.98 31.95
C ASP A 282 -11.98 -25.24 32.74
N ARG A 283 -11.38 -26.23 32.08
CA ARG A 283 -10.90 -27.44 32.75
C ARG A 283 -9.79 -27.12 33.74
N GLN A 284 -8.86 -26.24 33.39
CA GLN A 284 -7.80 -25.81 34.31
C GLN A 284 -8.38 -25.06 35.51
N ALA A 285 -9.36 -24.18 35.30
CA ALA A 285 -10.05 -23.48 36.39
C ALA A 285 -10.80 -24.45 37.32
N ARG A 286 -11.40 -25.52 36.79
CA ARG A 286 -12.12 -26.52 37.59
C ARG A 286 -11.23 -27.55 38.27
N THR A 287 -10.09 -27.91 37.67
CA THR A 287 -9.30 -29.08 38.10
C THR A 287 -7.87 -28.75 38.51
N GLY A 288 -7.42 -27.51 38.34
CA GLY A 288 -6.05 -27.05 38.61
C GLY A 288 -4.98 -27.58 37.63
N LYS A 289 -5.32 -28.51 36.73
CA LYS A 289 -4.37 -29.17 35.82
C LYS A 289 -4.26 -28.42 34.48
N ARG A 290 -3.05 -27.96 34.11
CA ARG A 290 -2.76 -27.30 32.82
C ARG A 290 -2.87 -28.26 31.63
N CYS A 291 -3.22 -27.72 30.46
CA CYS A 291 -3.23 -28.48 29.19
C CYS A 291 -1.79 -28.93 28.83
N PRO A 292 -1.53 -30.22 28.54
CA PRO A 292 -0.18 -30.75 28.32
C PRO A 292 0.52 -30.18 27.07
N ALA A 293 -0.22 -29.53 26.17
CA ALA A 293 0.34 -28.88 24.99
C ALA A 293 1.05 -27.54 25.28
N PHE A 294 0.94 -26.98 26.49
CA PHE A 294 1.63 -25.73 26.87
C PHE A 294 3.12 -25.88 27.21
N GLY A 295 3.63 -27.12 27.32
CA GLY A 295 4.99 -27.40 27.79
C GLY A 295 5.98 -27.90 26.74
N ARG A 296 5.62 -27.93 25.46
CA ARG A 296 6.56 -28.30 24.39
C ARG A 296 7.02 -27.04 23.66
N PRO A 297 8.32 -26.69 23.68
CA PRO A 297 8.83 -25.72 22.71
C PRO A 297 8.57 -26.27 21.30
N ARG A 298 8.22 -25.37 20.37
CA ARG A 298 8.02 -25.70 18.95
C ARG A 298 9.29 -26.27 18.35
#